data_AF-A0A2A4YV71-F1
#
_entry.id   AF-A0A2A4YV71-F1
#
_cell.length_a   1.000
_cell.length_b   1.000
_cell.length_c   1.000
_cell.angle_alpha   90.00
_cell.angle_beta   90.00
_cell.angle_gamma   90.00
#
_symmetry.space_group_name_H-M   'P 1'
#
loop_
_entity.id
_entity.type
_entity.pdbx_description
1 polymer ?
#
loop_
_entity_poly.entity_id
_entity_poly.type
_entity_poly.pdbx_seq_one_letter_code
_entity_poly.pdbx_strand_id
1 'polypeptide(L)'
;MEQEQSKFQTGQIILIDKPLTWTSFDVVNKVRWLIKQEIKVKKIKVGHAGTLDPLATGLLILCTGKFTKQINDIQTQEKEYTGIITLGATTASYDLEKPIDIEYPTDHITEELIKETAQNFIGEQEQVAPIHSAKKIDGKRAYEYAREGETVVIKSNTINIAAFDVELCDAPVIECSEDSKINQEASYQTGINVKFRIVCSKGTYIRAIARDFGEKLNSGGHLSQLRRTKIGDYKIEDAIKMDSIGELFIFPHSEIF
;
A
#
# COMPACT_ATOMS: atom_id res chain seq x y z
N MET A 1 17.71 -1.13 31.42
CA MET A 1 18.73 -2.02 30.81
C MET A 1 18.30 -3.48 30.67
N GLU A 2 18.20 -4.32 31.73
CA GLU A 2 17.75 -5.73 31.57
C GLU A 2 16.28 -5.87 31.13
N GLN A 3 15.39 -5.01 31.63
CA GLN A 3 13.97 -5.01 31.26
C GLN A 3 13.70 -4.59 29.79
N GLU A 4 14.53 -3.72 29.21
CA GLU A 4 14.38 -3.28 27.80
C GLU A 4 15.00 -4.25 26.80
N GLN A 5 16.14 -4.87 27.15
CA GLN A 5 16.68 -6.00 26.37
C GLN A 5 15.66 -7.12 26.22
N SER A 6 14.83 -7.34 27.25
CA SER A 6 13.75 -8.30 27.26
C SER A 6 12.62 -7.94 26.27
N LYS A 7 12.06 -6.73 26.31
CA LYS A 7 10.78 -6.40 25.64
C LYS A 7 10.76 -6.63 24.11
N PHE A 8 11.80 -6.17 23.39
CA PHE A 8 11.85 -6.36 21.93
C PHE A 8 12.23 -7.79 21.52
N GLN A 9 12.97 -8.51 22.37
CA GLN A 9 13.32 -9.92 22.17
C GLN A 9 12.15 -10.86 22.50
N THR A 10 11.36 -10.54 23.54
CA THR A 10 10.09 -11.21 23.86
C THR A 10 9.08 -10.98 22.73
N GLY A 11 9.15 -9.83 22.08
CA GLY A 11 8.43 -9.47 20.86
C GLY A 11 7.42 -8.37 21.09
N GLN A 12 7.25 -7.52 20.08
CA GLN A 12 6.28 -6.42 20.05
C GLN A 12 5.63 -6.32 18.68
N ILE A 13 4.46 -5.70 18.66
CA ILE A 13 3.83 -5.14 17.46
C ILE A 13 4.09 -3.64 17.48
N ILE A 14 4.56 -3.10 16.37
CA ILE A 14 4.84 -1.67 16.21
C ILE A 14 4.05 -1.19 14.99
N LEU A 15 3.20 -0.19 15.20
CA LEU A 15 2.38 0.40 14.15
C LEU A 15 3.11 1.61 13.59
N ILE A 16 3.39 1.60 12.28
CA ILE A 16 4.13 2.68 11.62
C ILE A 16 3.27 3.30 10.53
N ASP A 17 3.18 4.63 10.51
CA ASP A 17 2.70 5.37 9.33
C ASP A 17 3.84 5.47 8.32
N LYS A 18 3.82 4.59 7.32
CA LYS A 18 4.86 4.54 6.28
C LYS A 18 4.77 5.82 5.43
N PRO A 19 5.86 6.60 5.35
CA PRO A 19 5.89 7.78 4.49
C PRO A 19 5.90 7.38 3.02
N LEU A 20 5.59 8.35 2.16
CA LEU A 20 5.68 8.21 0.71
C LEU A 20 7.13 7.88 0.31
N THR A 21 7.31 7.25 -0.84
CA THR A 21 8.58 6.82 -1.47
C THR A 21 9.37 5.73 -0.74
N TRP A 22 9.20 5.57 0.58
CA TRP A 22 9.84 4.49 1.33
C TRP A 22 9.28 3.12 0.96
N THR A 23 10.14 2.13 0.76
CA THR A 23 9.65 0.74 0.70
C THR A 23 9.29 0.25 2.09
N SER A 24 8.45 -0.79 2.18
CA SER A 24 8.19 -1.45 3.47
C SER A 24 9.46 -2.00 4.13
N PHE A 25 10.46 -2.38 3.32
CA PHE A 25 11.72 -2.89 3.82
C PHE A 25 12.65 -1.80 4.34
N ASP A 26 12.57 -0.58 3.79
CA ASP A 26 13.32 0.58 4.31
C ASP A 26 12.89 0.89 5.75
N VAL A 27 11.57 0.87 6.00
CA VAL A 27 11.02 1.01 7.36
C VAL A 27 11.54 -0.10 8.28
N VAL A 28 11.46 -1.35 7.84
CA VAL A 28 11.99 -2.49 8.62
C VAL A 28 13.47 -2.32 8.94
N ASN A 29 14.29 -1.86 7.99
CA ASN A 29 15.72 -1.66 8.18
C ASN A 29 15.99 -0.52 9.17
N LYS A 30 15.30 0.61 9.04
CA LYS A 30 15.43 1.76 9.94
C LYS A 30 15.05 1.38 11.36
N VAL A 31 13.91 0.73 11.56
CA VAL A 31 13.45 0.27 12.89
C VAL A 31 14.40 -0.76 13.48
N ARG A 32 14.83 -1.75 12.68
CA ARG A 32 15.81 -2.74 13.12
C ARG A 32 17.13 -2.10 13.55
N TRP A 33 17.59 -1.08 12.82
CA TRP A 33 18.80 -0.35 13.17
C TRP A 33 18.63 0.41 14.49
N LEU A 34 17.53 1.15 14.67
CA LEU A 34 17.23 1.89 15.90
C LEU A 34 17.19 0.97 17.12
N ILE A 35 16.45 -0.14 17.04
CA ILE A 35 16.39 -1.10 18.15
C ILE A 35 17.79 -1.63 18.49
N LYS A 36 18.60 -1.97 17.48
CA LYS A 36 19.97 -2.46 17.71
C LYS A 36 20.86 -1.44 18.43
N GLN A 37 20.74 -0.16 18.11
CA GLN A 37 21.49 0.90 18.79
C GLN A 37 21.06 1.00 20.25
N GLU A 38 19.76 0.94 20.51
CA GLU A 38 19.20 1.10 21.86
C GLU A 38 19.58 -0.05 22.79
N ILE A 39 19.24 -1.29 22.43
CA ILE A 39 19.44 -2.45 23.32
C ILE A 39 20.83 -3.10 23.19
N LYS A 40 21.70 -2.54 22.33
CA LYS A 40 23.09 -2.99 22.07
C LYS A 40 23.21 -4.48 21.75
N VAL A 41 22.27 -5.02 20.96
CA VAL A 41 22.28 -6.44 20.53
C VAL A 41 22.84 -6.62 19.12
N LYS A 42 23.55 -7.73 18.89
CA LYS A 42 24.08 -8.06 17.55
C LYS A 42 22.98 -8.42 16.54
N LYS A 43 21.93 -9.11 16.99
CA LYS A 43 20.84 -9.60 16.14
C LYS A 43 19.47 -9.42 16.80
N ILE A 44 18.50 -8.98 16.00
CA ILE A 44 17.09 -8.94 16.36
C ILE A 44 16.25 -9.25 15.12
N LYS A 45 15.20 -10.06 15.29
CA LYS A 45 14.22 -10.33 14.24
C LYS A 45 13.22 -9.18 14.16
N VAL A 46 13.05 -8.62 12.97
CA VAL A 46 12.05 -7.61 12.64
C VAL A 46 11.51 -7.94 11.25
N GLY A 47 10.19 -8.04 11.13
CA GLY A 47 9.47 -8.25 9.87
C GLY A 47 8.20 -7.41 9.84
N HIS A 48 7.53 -7.34 8.68
CA HIS A 48 6.29 -6.57 8.51
C HIS A 48 5.12 -7.48 8.12
N ALA A 49 3.90 -7.11 8.52
CA ALA A 49 2.68 -7.87 8.29
C ALA A 49 1.83 -7.34 7.12
N GLY A 50 2.48 -7.20 5.97
CA GLY A 50 1.84 -6.83 4.71
C GLY A 50 2.56 -5.69 4.01
N THR A 51 3.03 -5.94 2.79
CA THR A 51 3.74 -4.95 1.99
C THR A 51 2.83 -3.77 1.64
N LEU A 52 3.40 -2.58 1.63
CA LEU A 52 2.91 -1.39 0.94
C LEU A 52 3.89 -1.03 -0.16
N ASP A 53 3.34 -0.70 -1.32
CA ASP A 53 4.09 -0.19 -2.46
C ASP A 53 4.79 1.14 -2.11
N PRO A 54 5.88 1.52 -2.79
CA PRO A 54 6.62 2.74 -2.46
C PRO A 54 5.76 4.01 -2.51
N LEU A 55 4.84 4.10 -3.47
CA LEU A 55 3.93 5.23 -3.64
C LEU A 55 2.65 5.14 -2.78
N ALA A 56 2.49 4.07 -2.00
CA ALA A 56 1.46 4.00 -0.97
C ALA A 56 1.96 4.60 0.34
N THR A 57 1.09 5.13 1.19
CA THR A 57 1.39 5.56 2.57
C THR A 57 0.55 4.78 3.58
N GLY A 58 0.72 5.07 4.86
CA GLY A 58 -0.18 4.58 5.90
C GLY A 58 0.31 3.33 6.61
N LEU A 59 -0.63 2.58 7.18
CA LEU A 59 -0.38 1.62 8.24
C LEU A 59 0.51 0.46 7.76
N LEU A 60 1.72 0.39 8.30
CA LEU A 60 2.63 -0.73 8.18
C LEU A 60 2.88 -1.33 9.56
N ILE A 61 2.39 -2.54 9.78
CA ILE A 61 2.58 -3.26 11.03
C ILE A 61 3.91 -3.98 11.00
N LEU A 62 4.78 -3.70 11.97
CA LEU A 62 6.01 -4.43 12.21
C LEU A 62 5.85 -5.36 13.41
N CYS A 63 6.54 -6.50 13.34
CA CYS A 63 6.64 -7.42 14.47
C CYS A 63 8.11 -7.68 14.78
N THR A 64 8.45 -7.72 16.06
CA THR A 64 9.81 -8.05 16.53
C THR A 64 9.86 -9.38 17.27
N GLY A 65 11.05 -9.96 17.42
CA GLY A 65 11.28 -11.08 18.33
C GLY A 65 10.37 -12.29 18.07
N LYS A 66 9.67 -12.79 19.09
CA LYS A 66 8.74 -13.94 18.96
C LYS A 66 7.44 -13.56 18.22
N PHE A 67 7.05 -12.29 18.23
CA PHE A 67 5.81 -11.81 17.60
C PHE A 67 5.90 -11.85 16.06
N THR A 68 7.09 -12.02 15.48
CA THR A 68 7.21 -12.28 14.03
C THR A 68 6.47 -13.55 13.58
N LYS A 69 6.10 -14.43 14.51
CA LYS A 69 5.27 -15.62 14.24
C LYS A 69 3.81 -15.27 13.94
N GLN A 70 3.31 -14.13 14.41
CA GLN A 70 1.94 -13.65 14.20
C GLN A 70 1.75 -12.95 12.84
N ILE A 71 2.83 -12.68 12.11
CA ILE A 71 2.81 -11.94 10.84
C ILE A 71 1.81 -12.55 9.84
N ASN A 72 1.77 -13.88 9.73
CA ASN A 72 0.88 -14.55 8.79
C ASN A 72 -0.59 -14.33 9.14
N ASP A 73 -0.94 -14.36 10.43
CA ASP A 73 -2.29 -14.19 10.94
C ASP A 73 -2.77 -12.74 10.82
N ILE A 74 -1.87 -11.77 11.00
CA ILE A 74 -2.16 -10.35 10.77
C ILE A 74 -2.36 -10.11 9.27
N GLN A 75 -1.56 -10.74 8.41
CA GLN A 75 -1.68 -10.59 6.97
C GLN A 75 -3.00 -11.10 6.40
N THR A 76 -3.65 -12.09 7.03
CA THR A 76 -4.96 -12.61 6.60
C THR A 76 -6.13 -11.72 6.97
N GLN A 77 -5.94 -10.77 7.89
CA GLN A 77 -6.97 -9.82 8.25
C GLN A 77 -7.37 -8.95 7.05
N GLU A 78 -8.63 -8.50 7.09
CA GLU A 78 -9.15 -7.48 6.19
C GLU A 78 -8.33 -6.20 6.28
N LYS A 79 -8.35 -5.41 5.21
CA LYS A 79 -7.60 -4.16 5.12
C LYS A 79 -8.50 -3.08 4.59
N GLU A 80 -8.33 -1.89 5.12
CA GLU A 80 -8.99 -0.69 4.61
C GLU A 80 -7.94 0.22 3.96
N TYR A 81 -8.31 0.75 2.80
CA TYR A 81 -7.54 1.75 2.09
C TYR A 81 -8.41 2.95 1.74
N THR A 82 -7.77 4.09 1.63
CA THR A 82 -8.31 5.28 0.98
C THR A 82 -7.28 5.80 -0.03
N GLY A 83 -7.72 6.62 -0.97
CA GLY A 83 -6.85 7.16 -2.00
C GLY A 83 -7.63 7.83 -3.10
N ILE A 84 -6.94 8.07 -4.22
CA ILE A 84 -7.51 8.67 -5.42
C ILE A 84 -7.18 7.77 -6.61
N ILE A 85 -8.22 7.41 -7.36
CA ILE A 85 -8.12 6.85 -8.70
C ILE A 85 -8.28 8.01 -9.68
N THR A 86 -7.38 8.13 -10.65
CA THR A 86 -7.53 9.10 -11.75
C THR A 86 -7.93 8.36 -13.02
N LEU A 87 -9.05 8.78 -13.60
CA LEU A 87 -9.63 8.26 -14.84
C LEU A 87 -9.23 9.14 -16.02
N GLY A 88 -9.22 8.58 -17.22
CA GLY A 88 -8.80 9.25 -18.45
C GLY A 88 -7.38 8.90 -18.90
N ALA A 89 -6.65 8.11 -18.12
CA ALA A 89 -5.31 7.64 -18.48
C ALA A 89 -4.91 6.37 -17.74
N THR A 90 -4.01 5.58 -18.34
CA THR A 90 -3.32 4.45 -17.69
C THR A 90 -1.82 4.69 -17.59
N THR A 91 -1.16 3.88 -16.76
CA THR A 91 0.29 3.73 -16.71
C THR A 91 0.62 2.25 -16.66
N ALA A 92 1.82 1.87 -17.10
CA ALA A 92 2.23 0.46 -17.10
C ALA A 92 2.24 -0.19 -15.70
N SER A 93 2.35 0.61 -14.63
CA SER A 93 2.31 0.17 -13.23
C SER A 93 0.95 0.34 -12.56
N TYR A 94 -0.01 1.00 -13.20
CA TYR A 94 -1.31 1.43 -12.66
C TYR A 94 -1.21 2.29 -11.39
N ASP A 95 -0.08 2.99 -11.25
CA ASP A 95 0.21 4.05 -10.30
C ASP A 95 1.16 5.07 -10.94
N LEU A 96 1.67 6.03 -10.17
CA LEU A 96 2.54 7.09 -10.69
C LEU A 96 4.02 6.67 -10.83
N GLU A 97 4.38 5.39 -10.67
CA GLU A 97 5.77 4.93 -10.82
C GLU A 97 6.22 4.96 -12.29
N LYS A 98 5.28 4.88 -13.23
CA LYS A 98 5.53 4.97 -14.66
C LYS A 98 4.81 6.17 -15.27
N PRO A 99 5.35 6.72 -16.37
CA PRO A 99 4.63 7.75 -17.13
C PRO A 99 3.32 7.18 -17.69
N ILE A 100 2.42 8.09 -18.05
CA ILE A 100 1.20 7.77 -18.78
C ILE A 100 1.56 7.07 -20.09
N ASP A 101 0.85 5.99 -20.40
CA ASP A 101 1.04 5.23 -21.64
C ASP A 101 -0.13 5.37 -22.62
N ILE A 102 -1.36 5.48 -22.12
CA ILE A 102 -2.58 5.61 -22.93
C ILE A 102 -3.52 6.63 -22.27
N GLU A 103 -4.13 7.48 -23.09
CA GLU A 103 -5.17 8.44 -22.71
C GLU A 103 -6.53 8.01 -23.25
N TYR A 104 -7.60 8.41 -22.56
CA TYR A 104 -8.97 8.03 -22.88
C TYR A 104 -9.94 9.21 -22.72
N PRO A 105 -11.04 9.25 -23.49
CA PRO A 105 -12.11 10.22 -23.27
C PRO A 105 -12.72 10.11 -21.87
N THR A 106 -13.12 11.25 -21.30
CA THR A 106 -13.76 11.33 -19.99
C THR A 106 -15.13 12.01 -20.01
N ASP A 107 -15.54 12.59 -21.15
CA ASP A 107 -16.79 13.36 -21.29
C ASP A 107 -18.06 12.57 -20.94
N HIS A 108 -18.01 11.24 -21.06
CA HIS A 108 -19.15 10.36 -20.77
C HIS A 108 -19.29 9.98 -19.29
N ILE A 109 -18.34 10.37 -18.44
CA ILE A 109 -18.29 9.95 -17.04
C ILE A 109 -19.10 10.91 -16.18
N THR A 110 -20.11 10.37 -15.50
CA THR A 110 -20.91 11.10 -14.50
C THR A 110 -20.68 10.55 -13.09
N GLU A 111 -21.10 11.31 -12.08
CA GLU A 111 -21.02 10.89 -10.69
C GLU A 111 -21.87 9.64 -10.43
N GLU A 112 -23.04 9.53 -11.06
CA GLU A 112 -23.92 8.37 -10.99
C GLU A 112 -23.23 7.13 -11.57
N LEU A 113 -22.61 7.26 -12.74
CA LEU A 113 -21.90 6.16 -13.39
C LEU A 113 -20.73 5.64 -12.54
N ILE A 114 -19.99 6.55 -11.89
CA ILE A 114 -18.91 6.21 -10.96
C ILE A 114 -19.46 5.39 -9.78
N LYS A 115 -20.55 5.85 -9.17
CA LYS A 115 -21.18 5.17 -8.01
C LYS A 115 -21.74 3.80 -8.39
N GLU A 116 -22.46 3.70 -9.50
CA GLU A 116 -23.00 2.43 -10.01
C GLU A 116 -21.88 1.45 -10.34
N THR A 117 -20.80 1.93 -10.97
CA THR A 117 -19.64 1.08 -11.28
C THR A 117 -18.97 0.55 -10.02
N ALA A 118 -18.84 1.37 -8.98
CA ALA A 118 -18.26 0.94 -7.70
C ALA A 118 -19.09 -0.15 -7.01
N GLN A 119 -20.42 -0.10 -7.09
CA GLN A 119 -21.29 -1.14 -6.52
C GLN A 119 -21.03 -2.52 -7.15
N ASN A 120 -20.69 -2.57 -8.44
CA ASN A 120 -20.37 -3.82 -9.16
C ASN A 120 -19.04 -4.47 -8.73
N PHE A 121 -18.29 -3.85 -7.82
CA PHE A 121 -17.11 -4.45 -7.21
C PHE A 121 -17.39 -5.06 -5.84
N ILE A 122 -18.53 -4.80 -5.21
CA ILE A 122 -18.80 -5.34 -3.87
C ILE A 122 -19.08 -6.84 -3.96
N GLY A 123 -18.46 -7.62 -3.07
CA GLY A 123 -18.57 -9.07 -3.01
C GLY A 123 -17.34 -9.81 -3.52
N GLU A 124 -17.52 -11.11 -3.73
CA GLU A 124 -16.47 -12.03 -4.17
C GLU A 124 -16.24 -11.91 -5.68
N GLN A 125 -14.98 -11.80 -6.09
CA GLN A 125 -14.59 -11.75 -7.50
C GLN A 125 -13.17 -12.26 -7.73
N GLU A 126 -12.88 -12.60 -8.98
CA GLU A 126 -11.53 -12.95 -9.42
C GLU A 126 -10.76 -11.70 -9.81
N GLN A 127 -9.55 -11.54 -9.28
CA GLN A 127 -8.65 -10.45 -9.67
C GLN A 127 -7.33 -10.99 -10.23
N VAL A 128 -6.95 -10.47 -11.40
CA VAL A 128 -5.61 -10.68 -11.97
C VAL A 128 -4.65 -9.68 -11.36
N ALA A 129 -3.63 -10.18 -10.66
CA ALA A 129 -2.62 -9.34 -10.03
C ALA A 129 -1.82 -8.53 -11.08
N PRO A 130 -1.33 -7.32 -10.74
CA PRO A 130 -0.42 -6.58 -11.60
C PRO A 130 0.88 -7.35 -11.84
N ILE A 131 1.48 -7.15 -13.03
CA ILE A 131 2.78 -7.73 -13.41
C ILE A 131 3.88 -7.32 -12.41
N HIS A 132 3.83 -6.07 -11.91
CA HIS A 132 4.73 -5.53 -10.89
C HIS A 132 4.31 -5.90 -9.45
N SER A 133 4.05 -7.19 -9.19
CA SER A 133 3.71 -7.68 -7.84
C SER A 133 4.86 -8.43 -7.17
N ALA A 134 4.89 -8.42 -5.83
CA ALA A 134 5.89 -9.15 -5.04
C ALA A 134 5.67 -10.68 -5.01
N LYS A 135 4.63 -11.19 -5.69
CA LYS A 135 4.32 -12.62 -5.75
C LYS A 135 5.43 -13.31 -6.56
N LYS A 136 5.94 -14.42 -6.02
CA LYS A 136 6.88 -15.27 -6.76
C LYS A 136 6.09 -16.17 -7.70
N ILE A 137 6.52 -16.22 -8.95
CA ILE A 137 6.05 -17.17 -9.96
C ILE A 137 7.27 -18.06 -10.22
N ASP A 138 7.16 -19.37 -9.98
CA ASP A 138 8.23 -20.36 -10.15
C ASP A 138 9.60 -19.98 -9.56
N GLY A 139 9.59 -19.32 -8.39
CA GLY A 139 10.80 -18.98 -7.63
C GLY A 139 11.42 -17.61 -7.94
N LYS A 140 11.10 -16.99 -9.08
CA LYS A 140 11.46 -15.61 -9.44
C LYS A 140 10.31 -14.63 -9.12
N ARG A 141 10.59 -13.34 -8.93
CA ARG A 141 9.54 -12.34 -8.66
C ARG A 141 8.84 -11.95 -9.96
N ALA A 142 7.53 -11.67 -9.94
CA ALA A 142 6.76 -11.36 -11.15
C ALA A 142 7.34 -10.21 -12.00
N TYR A 143 7.95 -9.18 -11.38
CA TYR A 143 8.61 -8.09 -12.12
C TYR A 143 9.86 -8.53 -12.90
N GLU A 144 10.52 -9.63 -12.51
CA GLU A 144 11.77 -10.10 -13.13
C GLU A 144 11.49 -10.68 -14.53
N TYR A 145 10.31 -11.29 -14.72
CA TYR A 145 9.87 -11.81 -16.01
C TYR A 145 9.46 -10.73 -17.02
N ALA A 146 8.93 -9.59 -16.53
CA ALA A 146 8.54 -8.47 -17.40
C ALA A 146 9.70 -7.86 -18.19
N ARG A 147 10.94 -8.03 -17.71
CA ARG A 147 12.17 -7.61 -18.42
C ARG A 147 12.63 -8.60 -19.49
N GLU A 148 12.20 -9.86 -19.41
CA GLU A 148 12.61 -10.94 -20.32
C GLU A 148 11.64 -11.10 -21.51
N GLY A 149 10.56 -10.32 -21.58
CA GLY A 149 9.60 -10.35 -22.70
C GLY A 149 8.68 -11.58 -22.73
N GLU A 150 8.72 -12.43 -21.70
CA GLU A 150 7.86 -13.61 -21.59
C GLU A 150 6.47 -13.22 -21.04
N THR A 151 5.41 -13.64 -21.75
CA THR A 151 4.01 -13.42 -21.35
C THR A 151 3.68 -14.35 -20.18
N VAL A 152 3.90 -13.88 -18.96
CA VAL A 152 3.56 -14.65 -17.77
C VAL A 152 2.04 -14.64 -17.58
N VAL A 153 1.43 -15.83 -17.66
CA VAL A 153 0.01 -16.02 -17.29
C VAL A 153 -0.12 -15.87 -15.77
N ILE A 154 -0.55 -14.69 -15.32
CA ILE A 154 -0.77 -14.41 -13.91
C ILE A 154 -2.07 -15.09 -13.49
N LYS A 155 -1.98 -16.09 -12.59
CA LYS A 155 -3.17 -16.73 -12.01
C LYS A 155 -4.02 -15.70 -11.26
N SER A 156 -5.31 -15.63 -11.63
CA SER A 156 -6.31 -14.88 -10.88
C SER A 156 -6.38 -15.42 -9.45
N ASN A 157 -6.73 -14.54 -8.52
CA ASN A 157 -7.00 -14.95 -7.14
C ASN A 157 -8.36 -14.40 -6.74
N THR A 158 -9.11 -15.22 -6.02
CA THR A 158 -10.37 -14.81 -5.40
C THR A 158 -10.11 -13.76 -4.33
N ILE A 159 -10.79 -12.63 -4.46
CA ILE A 159 -10.79 -11.53 -3.50
C ILE A 159 -12.23 -11.24 -3.09
N ASN A 160 -12.40 -10.57 -1.95
CA ASN A 160 -13.69 -10.07 -1.51
C ASN A 160 -13.58 -8.60 -1.15
N ILE A 161 -14.48 -7.78 -1.68
CA ILE A 161 -14.59 -6.36 -1.36
C ILE A 161 -15.84 -6.18 -0.51
N ALA A 162 -15.64 -5.84 0.76
CA ALA A 162 -16.74 -5.67 1.71
C ALA A 162 -17.41 -4.29 1.57
N ALA A 163 -16.65 -3.27 1.17
CA ALA A 163 -17.15 -1.93 0.91
C ALA A 163 -16.28 -1.22 -0.13
N PHE A 164 -16.90 -0.42 -0.99
CA PHE A 164 -16.20 0.45 -1.93
C PHE A 164 -17.00 1.74 -2.13
N ASP A 165 -16.65 2.75 -1.35
CA ASP A 165 -17.26 4.08 -1.39
C ASP A 165 -16.42 4.98 -2.29
N VAL A 166 -17.08 5.77 -3.15
CA VAL A 166 -16.43 6.64 -4.13
C VAL A 166 -17.10 8.01 -4.18
N GLU A 167 -16.30 9.05 -4.38
CA GLU A 167 -16.75 10.42 -4.58
C GLU A 167 -15.81 11.14 -5.55
N LEU A 168 -16.37 12.07 -6.34
CA LEU A 168 -15.54 12.97 -7.14
C LEU A 168 -14.76 13.90 -6.21
N CYS A 169 -13.52 14.20 -6.58
CA CYS A 169 -12.68 15.14 -5.84
C CYS A 169 -11.83 15.98 -6.79
N ASP A 170 -11.24 17.04 -6.25
CA ASP A 170 -10.19 17.78 -6.93
C ASP A 170 -8.94 16.91 -7.11
N ALA A 171 -8.05 17.34 -7.99
CA ALA A 171 -6.80 16.65 -8.21
C ALA A 171 -5.92 16.65 -6.94
N PRO A 172 -5.19 15.55 -6.67
CA PRO A 172 -4.34 15.48 -5.48
C PRO A 172 -3.19 16.48 -5.57
N VAL A 173 -2.89 17.21 -4.49
CA VAL A 173 -1.64 17.96 -4.43
C VAL A 173 -0.50 16.97 -4.27
N ILE A 174 0.33 16.82 -5.29
CA ILE A 174 1.50 15.94 -5.27
C ILE A 174 2.75 16.83 -5.25
N GLU A 175 3.42 16.85 -4.11
CA GLU A 175 4.72 17.50 -3.98
C GLU A 175 5.77 16.62 -4.68
N CYS A 176 6.05 16.91 -5.95
CA CYS A 176 7.15 16.28 -6.68
C CYS A 176 8.48 16.79 -6.10
N SER A 177 9.19 15.94 -5.37
CA SER A 177 10.60 16.19 -5.00
C SER A 177 11.54 15.57 -6.04
N GLU A 178 12.76 16.08 -6.16
CA GLU A 178 13.79 15.58 -7.09
C GLU A 178 14.16 14.09 -6.85
N ASP A 179 13.88 13.57 -5.65
CA ASP A 179 14.05 12.16 -5.25
C ASP A 179 12.75 11.32 -5.39
N SER A 180 11.69 11.88 -5.97
CA SER A 180 10.40 11.20 -6.01
C SER A 180 10.46 9.99 -6.94
N LYS A 181 10.00 8.84 -6.46
CA LYS A 181 9.70 7.66 -7.30
C LYS A 181 8.50 7.89 -8.24
N ILE A 182 8.07 9.15 -8.37
CA ILE A 182 6.94 9.62 -9.15
C ILE A 182 7.53 10.10 -10.48
N ASN A 183 7.20 9.39 -11.56
CA ASN A 183 7.74 9.72 -12.89
C ASN A 183 6.69 10.48 -13.72
N GLN A 184 6.16 11.57 -13.18
CA GLN A 184 5.17 12.40 -13.88
C GLN A 184 5.45 13.91 -13.71
N GLU A 185 5.34 14.68 -14.79
CA GLU A 185 5.49 16.15 -14.82
C GLU A 185 4.22 16.86 -14.35
N ALA A 186 4.29 17.85 -13.46
CA ALA A 186 3.17 18.49 -12.73
C ALA A 186 1.83 18.78 -13.48
N SER A 187 1.80 18.78 -14.82
CA SER A 187 0.63 18.93 -15.68
C SER A 187 -0.24 17.67 -15.90
N TYR A 188 0.03 16.53 -15.26
CA TYR A 188 -0.65 15.23 -15.52
C TYR A 188 -2.06 15.06 -14.94
N GLN A 189 -2.62 16.08 -14.30
CA GLN A 189 -3.91 15.98 -13.57
C GLN A 189 -5.13 16.31 -14.41
N THR A 190 -5.09 16.07 -15.72
CA THR A 190 -6.18 16.39 -16.67
C THR A 190 -7.31 15.35 -16.69
N GLY A 191 -7.28 14.37 -15.79
CA GLY A 191 -8.30 13.33 -15.65
C GLY A 191 -9.40 13.63 -14.63
N ILE A 192 -10.39 12.73 -14.54
CA ILE A 192 -11.41 12.77 -13.48
C ILE A 192 -10.85 12.05 -12.25
N ASN A 193 -10.83 12.74 -11.10
CA ASN A 193 -10.30 12.21 -9.86
C ASN A 193 -11.43 11.68 -8.98
N VAL A 194 -11.29 10.42 -8.56
CA VAL A 194 -12.26 9.71 -7.74
C VAL A 194 -11.58 9.33 -6.44
N LYS A 195 -11.95 10.02 -5.36
CA LYS A 195 -11.56 9.64 -4.02
C LYS A 195 -12.34 8.40 -3.61
N PHE A 196 -11.66 7.46 -2.95
CA PHE A 196 -12.28 6.22 -2.54
C PHE A 196 -11.97 5.83 -1.09
N ARG A 197 -12.85 4.98 -0.54
CA ARG A 197 -12.60 4.11 0.60
C ARG A 197 -12.93 2.69 0.20
N ILE A 198 -12.03 1.74 0.44
CA ILE A 198 -12.22 0.33 0.09
C ILE A 198 -11.82 -0.58 1.24
N VAL A 199 -12.68 -1.54 1.58
CA VAL A 199 -12.42 -2.62 2.54
C VAL A 199 -12.34 -3.92 1.78
N CYS A 200 -11.20 -4.61 1.87
CA CYS A 200 -10.93 -5.78 1.06
C CYS A 200 -10.20 -6.90 1.81
N SER A 201 -10.36 -8.13 1.33
CA SER A 201 -9.66 -9.30 1.82
C SER A 201 -8.16 -9.28 1.49
N LYS A 202 -7.39 -10.18 2.12
CA LYS A 202 -5.98 -10.40 1.81
C LYS A 202 -5.78 -10.72 0.33
N GLY A 203 -4.72 -10.19 -0.26
CA GLY A 203 -4.31 -10.49 -1.63
C GLY A 203 -4.92 -9.57 -2.67
N THR A 204 -5.84 -8.68 -2.27
CA THR A 204 -6.37 -7.63 -3.13
C THR A 204 -5.28 -6.62 -3.48
N TYR A 205 -5.10 -6.39 -4.78
CA TYR A 205 -4.22 -5.37 -5.34
C TYR A 205 -5.05 -4.13 -5.69
N ILE A 206 -4.90 -3.05 -4.92
CA ILE A 206 -5.66 -1.81 -5.16
C ILE A 206 -5.29 -1.17 -6.51
N ARG A 207 -4.06 -1.37 -7.00
CA ARG A 207 -3.66 -0.98 -8.36
C ARG A 207 -4.48 -1.70 -9.45
N ALA A 208 -4.78 -2.98 -9.25
CA ALA A 208 -5.67 -3.70 -10.16
C ALA A 208 -7.13 -3.21 -10.02
N ILE A 209 -7.58 -2.83 -8.81
CA ILE A 209 -8.89 -2.17 -8.66
C ILE A 209 -8.95 -0.87 -9.48
N ALA A 210 -7.93 -0.03 -9.45
CA ALA A 210 -7.90 1.20 -10.25
C ALA A 210 -7.97 0.91 -11.76
N ARG A 211 -7.20 -0.08 -12.25
CA ARG A 211 -7.27 -0.55 -13.64
C ARG A 211 -8.68 -1.03 -13.98
N ASP A 212 -9.18 -2.02 -13.25
CA ASP A 212 -10.45 -2.70 -13.54
C ASP A 212 -11.63 -1.72 -13.45
N PHE A 213 -11.56 -0.76 -12.52
CA PHE A 213 -12.54 0.33 -12.39
C PHE A 213 -12.55 1.23 -13.63
N GLY A 214 -11.36 1.64 -14.09
CA GLY A 214 -11.20 2.40 -15.32
C GLY A 214 -11.62 1.67 -16.60
N GLU A 215 -11.36 0.36 -16.68
CA GLU A 215 -11.81 -0.51 -17.76
C GLU A 215 -13.34 -0.60 -17.82
N LYS A 216 -14.00 -0.82 -16.68
CA LYS A 216 -15.47 -0.84 -16.62
C LYS A 216 -16.12 0.50 -17.01
N LEU A 217 -15.42 1.61 -16.77
CA LEU A 217 -15.84 2.95 -17.20
C LEU A 217 -15.43 3.29 -18.65
N ASN A 218 -14.72 2.40 -19.35
CA ASN A 218 -14.15 2.64 -20.68
C ASN A 218 -13.29 3.92 -20.76
N SER A 219 -12.54 4.23 -19.71
CA SER A 219 -11.71 5.45 -19.64
C SER A 219 -10.33 5.23 -19.03
N GLY A 220 -9.95 3.97 -18.80
CA GLY A 220 -8.71 3.64 -18.12
C GLY A 220 -8.68 4.20 -16.69
N GLY A 221 -7.65 3.82 -15.94
CA GLY A 221 -7.52 4.27 -14.56
C GLY A 221 -6.21 3.86 -13.92
N HIS A 222 -5.70 4.72 -13.05
CA HIS A 222 -4.51 4.45 -12.25
C HIS A 222 -4.63 5.10 -10.87
N LEU A 223 -3.83 4.63 -9.91
CA LEU A 223 -3.77 5.24 -8.58
C LEU A 223 -2.87 6.47 -8.58
N SER A 224 -3.46 7.60 -8.21
CA SER A 224 -2.73 8.84 -7.93
C SER A 224 -2.36 8.98 -6.47
N GLN A 225 -3.14 8.37 -5.59
CA GLN A 225 -2.83 8.32 -4.17
C GLN A 225 -3.33 6.99 -3.59
N LEU A 226 -2.54 6.42 -2.67
CA LEU A 226 -2.95 5.24 -1.91
C LEU A 226 -2.48 5.38 -0.46
N ARG A 227 -3.39 5.12 0.47
CA ARG A 227 -3.11 5.09 1.91
C ARG A 227 -3.83 3.92 2.55
N ARG A 228 -3.11 3.07 3.28
CA ARG A 228 -3.73 2.02 4.11
C ARG A 228 -4.08 2.60 5.48
N THR A 229 -5.34 2.54 5.87
CA THR A 229 -5.85 3.10 7.14
C THR A 229 -6.01 2.03 8.21
N LYS A 230 -6.24 0.77 7.83
CA LYS A 230 -6.56 -0.31 8.78
C LYS A 230 -6.06 -1.69 8.32
N ILE A 231 -5.70 -2.54 9.28
CA ILE A 231 -5.51 -4.00 9.09
C ILE A 231 -6.12 -4.72 10.29
N GLY A 232 -7.20 -5.48 10.11
CA GLY A 232 -7.93 -6.06 11.25
C GLY A 232 -8.27 -4.97 12.28
N ASP A 233 -7.98 -5.20 13.56
CA ASP A 233 -8.26 -4.20 14.61
C ASP A 233 -7.24 -3.04 14.69
N TYR A 234 -6.12 -3.11 13.97
CA TYR A 234 -5.09 -2.08 14.01
C TYR A 234 -5.43 -0.93 13.08
N LYS A 235 -5.31 0.31 13.58
CA LYS A 235 -5.63 1.52 12.83
C LYS A 235 -4.43 2.45 12.69
N ILE A 236 -4.52 3.35 11.71
CA ILE A 236 -3.46 4.31 11.39
C ILE A 236 -3.33 5.42 12.43
N GLU A 237 -4.40 5.72 13.16
CA GLU A 237 -4.40 6.74 14.22
C GLU A 237 -3.48 6.36 15.39
N ASP A 238 -3.29 5.06 15.60
CA ASP A 238 -2.40 4.49 16.64
C ASP A 238 -0.95 4.35 16.14
N ALA A 239 -0.67 4.74 14.89
CA ALA A 239 0.62 4.52 14.26
C ALA A 239 1.60 5.68 14.48
N ILE A 240 2.86 5.32 14.68
CA ILE A 240 3.95 6.27 14.85
C ILE A 240 4.41 6.75 13.48
N LYS A 241 4.52 8.07 13.30
CA LYS A 241 5.13 8.66 12.10
C LYS A 241 6.63 8.38 12.07
N MET A 242 7.16 8.08 10.88
CA MET A 242 8.59 7.77 10.74
C MET A 242 9.53 8.88 11.20
N ASP A 243 9.13 10.15 11.13
CA ASP A 243 9.98 11.26 11.57
C ASP A 243 10.11 11.32 13.10
N SER A 244 9.08 10.89 13.83
CA SER A 244 9.04 10.86 15.30
C SER A 244 9.58 9.55 15.89
N ILE A 245 9.98 8.58 15.06
CA ILE A 245 10.32 7.23 15.54
C ILE A 245 11.52 7.18 16.47
N GLY A 246 12.41 8.18 16.41
CA GLY A 246 13.56 8.30 17.31
C GLY A 246 13.13 8.50 18.76
N GLU A 247 12.00 9.16 19.01
CA GLU A 247 11.49 9.47 20.35
C GLU A 247 11.13 8.19 21.12
N LEU A 248 10.69 7.14 20.42
CA LEU A 248 10.38 5.81 20.99
C LEU A 248 11.59 5.15 21.68
N PHE A 249 12.81 5.57 21.30
CA PHE A 249 14.06 5.00 21.79
C PHE A 249 14.82 5.97 22.71
N ILE A 250 14.38 7.23 22.85
CA ILE A 250 15.07 8.24 23.66
C ILE A 250 14.48 8.33 25.08
N PHE A 251 13.21 7.96 25.27
CA PHE A 251 12.56 8.00 26.58
C PHE A 251 12.23 6.60 27.12
N PRO A 252 12.60 6.26 28.37
CA PRO A 252 12.14 5.03 29.01
C PRO A 252 10.63 5.15 29.26
N HIS A 253 9.83 4.58 28.36
CA HIS A 253 8.37 4.70 28.39
C HIS A 253 7.75 3.97 29.58
N SER A 254 7.42 4.75 30.61
CA SER A 254 6.33 4.47 31.54
C SER A 254 4.97 5.01 31.05
N GLU A 255 4.92 5.77 29.95
CA GLU A 255 3.70 6.48 29.55
C GLU A 255 3.50 6.63 28.02
N ILE A 256 3.46 5.53 27.26
CA ILE A 256 2.74 5.55 25.97
C ILE A 256 1.89 4.28 25.91
N PHE A 257 0.58 4.48 26.03
CA PHE A 257 -0.46 3.47 25.98
C PHE A 257 -0.81 3.12 24.54
#